data_AF-A0A034VH87-F1
#
_entry.id   AF-A0A034VH87-F1
#
_cell.length_a   1.000
_cell.length_b   1.000
_cell.length_c   1.000
_cell.angle_alpha   90.00
_cell.angle_beta   90.00
_cell.angle_gamma   90.00
#
_symmetry.space_group_name_H-M   'P 1'
#
loop_
_entity.id
_entity.type
_entity.pdbx_description
1 polymer ?
#
loop_
_entity_poly.entity_id
_entity_poly.type
_entity_poly.pdbx_seq_one_letter_code
_entity_poly.pdbx_strand_id
1 'polypeptide(L)'
;MLIIIMHSLGSELKSKQIVQLMERPKASNFKILCEKVLNQLLLPSEFVNESKCFEQIKNHVWLHKAFKQYWYRLLQYYERKQFWNFVILIIPQIELLLRFIYAQANNFDVSAKLDEYYITMDSIFECNVTTEETSSKNKLINEKVLSEDLLSLTYDLFIAPNGPRVRDKISHGEIDIALIDYPELCDILLYLSMGLLNFEQPFQKYESVFHLNCVTKNTLSRAGKEFEKLTEKYLREENIDSSKLLVEDGVPCYIKIFNRPKKESEIIYLVLRNAKFVQTSCANYSFSIDTRLKLLEQRELHSKRRRTLERMLEVLPNICNALRDILTCLLCIFVKLQTDDSIFQNEEVSKTLLRFLKHTLKLTENFTKYSNESSNEWIKAVQLCKKFTDVKLLYFPTEYF
;
A
#
# COMPACT_ATOMS: atom_id res chain seq x y z
N MET A 1 -12.37 33.58 -7.64
CA MET A 1 -12.56 33.63 -9.11
C MET A 1 -13.08 32.30 -9.67
N LEU A 2 -12.45 31.16 -9.36
CA LEU A 2 -12.90 29.83 -9.81
C LEU A 2 -14.36 29.47 -9.44
N ILE A 3 -14.80 29.81 -8.22
CA ILE A 3 -16.17 29.49 -7.74
C ILE A 3 -17.25 30.24 -8.55
N ILE A 4 -16.99 31.49 -8.94
CA ILE A 4 -17.90 32.29 -9.77
C ILE A 4 -17.96 31.72 -11.19
N ILE A 5 -16.81 31.26 -11.72
CA ILE A 5 -16.73 30.59 -13.02
C ILE A 5 -17.51 29.27 -12.99
N MET A 6 -17.43 28.47 -11.92
CA MET A 6 -18.20 27.22 -11.82
C MET A 6 -19.72 27.46 -11.79
N HIS A 7 -20.17 28.52 -11.09
CA HIS A 7 -21.59 28.87 -11.05
C HIS A 7 -22.10 29.41 -12.40
N SER A 8 -21.33 30.27 -13.08
CA SER A 8 -21.71 30.79 -14.40
C SER A 8 -21.66 29.70 -15.49
N LEU A 9 -20.65 28.83 -15.44
CA LEU A 9 -20.54 27.67 -16.33
C LEU A 9 -21.71 26.70 -16.12
N GLY A 10 -22.10 26.43 -14.88
CA GLY A 10 -23.27 25.61 -14.58
C GLY A 10 -24.58 26.19 -15.13
N SER A 11 -24.74 27.52 -15.08
CA SER A 11 -25.88 28.21 -15.70
C SER A 11 -25.87 28.10 -17.22
N GLU A 12 -24.70 28.21 -17.84
CA GLU A 12 -24.53 28.15 -19.29
C GLU A 12 -24.66 26.71 -19.86
N LEU A 13 -24.21 25.71 -19.10
CA LEU A 13 -24.41 24.29 -19.44
C LEU A 13 -25.90 23.91 -19.38
N LYS A 14 -26.64 24.46 -18.41
CA LYS A 14 -28.10 24.33 -18.33
C LYS A 14 -28.82 25.07 -19.46
N SER A 15 -28.41 26.30 -19.79
CA SER A 15 -29.03 27.09 -20.87
C SER A 15 -28.85 26.43 -22.25
N LYS A 16 -27.70 25.78 -22.47
CA LYS A 16 -27.39 25.06 -23.72
C LYS A 16 -27.93 23.62 -23.79
N GLN A 17 -28.74 23.18 -22.82
CA GLN A 17 -29.27 21.82 -22.74
C GLN A 17 -28.17 20.75 -22.91
N ILE A 18 -26.99 20.99 -22.35
CA ILE A 18 -25.93 19.97 -22.32
C ILE A 18 -26.29 18.99 -21.19
N VAL A 19 -27.17 18.03 -21.51
CA VAL A 19 -27.77 17.09 -20.54
C VAL A 19 -26.84 15.92 -20.21
N GLN A 20 -25.87 15.63 -21.09
CA GLN A 20 -24.89 14.56 -20.90
C GLN A 20 -23.53 15.14 -20.51
N LEU A 21 -23.43 15.66 -19.29
CA LEU A 21 -22.13 15.75 -18.65
C LEU A 21 -21.80 14.35 -18.15
N MET A 22 -20.77 13.73 -18.73
CA MET A 22 -20.24 12.49 -18.18
C MET A 22 -19.61 12.80 -16.83
N GLU A 23 -20.34 12.50 -15.76
CA GLU A 23 -19.81 12.56 -14.41
C GLU A 23 -18.78 11.45 -14.22
N ARG A 24 -17.70 11.76 -13.50
CA ARG A 24 -16.79 10.70 -13.07
C ARG A 24 -17.52 9.79 -12.09
N PRO A 25 -17.23 8.47 -12.11
CA PRO A 25 -17.82 7.54 -11.15
C PRO A 25 -17.56 8.00 -9.72
N LYS A 26 -18.60 7.99 -8.89
CA LYS A 26 -18.49 8.34 -7.48
C LYS A 26 -17.66 7.29 -6.73
N ALA A 27 -16.72 7.77 -5.91
CA ALA A 27 -15.82 6.96 -5.10
C ALA A 27 -16.52 6.50 -3.81
N SER A 28 -17.30 5.43 -3.90
CA SER A 28 -18.04 4.85 -2.76
C SER A 28 -17.16 4.30 -1.63
N ASN A 29 -15.91 3.94 -1.94
CA ASN A 29 -14.96 3.35 -0.98
C ASN A 29 -14.11 4.39 -0.24
N PHE A 30 -14.34 5.69 -0.43
CA PHE A 30 -13.47 6.75 0.10
C PHE A 30 -13.25 6.64 1.62
N LYS A 31 -14.34 6.51 2.39
CA LYS A 31 -14.28 6.39 3.85
C LYS A 31 -13.45 5.18 4.30
N ILE A 32 -13.65 4.02 3.66
CA ILE A 32 -12.90 2.78 3.94
C ILE A 32 -11.40 2.98 3.69
N LEU A 33 -11.03 3.76 2.67
CA LEU A 33 -9.62 4.06 2.39
C LEU A 33 -9.01 4.96 3.48
N CYS A 34 -9.74 5.95 3.98
CA CYS A 34 -9.27 6.77 5.10
C CYS A 34 -9.19 5.98 6.40
N GLU A 35 -10.16 5.09 6.68
CA GLU A 35 -10.16 4.21 7.86
C GLU A 35 -8.94 3.27 7.87
N LYS A 36 -8.48 2.81 6.70
CA LYS A 36 -7.24 2.03 6.59
C LYS A 36 -6.00 2.78 7.09
N VAL A 37 -5.91 4.08 6.81
CA VAL A 37 -4.85 4.95 7.33
C VAL A 37 -5.01 5.13 8.83
N LEU A 38 -6.23 5.42 9.27
CA LEU A 38 -6.58 5.63 10.67
C LEU A 38 -6.19 4.45 11.55
N ASN A 39 -6.40 3.21 11.09
CA ASN A 39 -6.11 2.00 11.86
C ASN A 39 -4.62 1.82 12.24
N GLN A 40 -3.69 2.51 11.56
CA GLN A 40 -2.28 2.54 11.96
C GLN A 40 -1.93 3.73 12.85
N LEU A 41 -2.78 4.75 12.91
CA LEU A 41 -2.53 5.97 13.67
C LEU A 41 -3.09 5.82 15.07
N LEU A 42 -2.21 5.90 16.07
CA LEU A 42 -2.60 6.11 17.46
C LEU A 42 -2.91 7.58 17.67
N LEU A 43 -4.09 8.01 17.20
CA LEU A 43 -4.57 9.36 17.47
C LEU A 43 -4.86 9.50 18.97
N PRO A 44 -4.29 10.48 19.67
CA PRO A 44 -4.66 10.76 21.05
C PRO A 44 -6.16 11.03 21.14
N SER A 45 -6.82 10.46 22.15
CA SER A 45 -8.24 10.71 22.44
C SER A 45 -8.55 12.20 22.68
N GLU A 46 -7.53 13.01 22.97
CA GLU A 46 -7.61 14.47 23.22
C GLU A 46 -6.71 15.25 22.24
N PHE A 47 -6.50 14.75 21.02
CA PHE A 47 -5.56 15.37 20.07
C PHE A 47 -5.87 16.84 19.78
N VAL A 48 -7.16 17.18 19.70
CA VAL A 48 -7.60 18.56 19.51
C VAL A 48 -7.85 19.20 20.88
N ASN A 49 -6.79 19.36 21.68
CA ASN A 49 -6.82 20.44 22.66
C ASN A 49 -6.72 21.76 21.87
N GLU A 50 -7.88 22.32 21.55
CA GLU A 50 -8.05 23.52 20.72
C GLU A 50 -7.16 24.66 21.21
N SER A 51 -7.08 24.85 22.53
CA SER A 51 -6.24 25.86 23.17
C SER A 51 -4.75 25.65 22.85
N LYS A 52 -4.29 24.39 22.83
CA LYS A 52 -2.90 24.04 22.51
C LYS A 52 -2.61 24.24 21.02
N CYS A 53 -3.50 23.79 20.13
CA CYS A 53 -3.33 24.00 18.68
C CYS A 53 -3.34 25.49 18.33
N PHE A 54 -4.25 26.25 18.93
CA PHE A 54 -4.36 27.69 18.74
C PHE A 54 -3.06 28.41 19.13
N GLU A 55 -2.51 28.10 20.31
CA GLU A 55 -1.24 28.69 20.76
C GLU A 55 -0.06 28.27 19.87
N GLN A 56 -0.02 27.02 19.40
CA GLN A 56 1.00 26.58 18.44
C GLN A 56 0.93 27.38 17.13
N ILE A 57 -0.27 27.54 16.54
CA ILE A 57 -0.48 28.31 15.31
C ILE A 57 -0.14 29.79 15.51
N LYS A 58 -0.59 30.37 16.63
CA LYS A 58 -0.37 31.78 16.97
C LYS A 58 1.11 32.10 17.10
N ASN A 59 1.86 31.24 17.77
CA ASN A 59 3.29 31.44 18.02
C ASN A 59 4.19 30.89 16.90
N HIS A 60 3.62 30.21 15.89
CA HIS A 60 4.40 29.66 14.78
C HIS A 60 5.10 30.76 13.98
N VAL A 61 6.43 30.67 13.90
CA VAL A 61 7.29 31.68 13.25
C VAL A 61 7.20 31.61 11.72
N TRP A 62 7.11 30.40 11.17
CA TRP A 62 7.10 30.18 9.71
C TRP A 62 5.77 30.46 9.05
N LEU A 63 4.68 30.48 9.82
CA LEU A 63 3.35 30.67 9.26
C LEU A 63 3.08 32.18 9.14
N HIS A 64 3.03 32.71 7.92
CA HIS A 64 2.75 34.14 7.73
C HIS A 64 1.39 34.54 8.33
N LYS A 65 1.29 35.78 8.85
CA LYS A 65 0.09 36.29 9.54
C LYS A 65 -1.20 36.14 8.72
N ALA A 66 -1.10 36.32 7.40
CA ALA A 66 -2.25 36.14 6.50
C ALA A 66 -2.77 34.69 6.49
N PHE A 67 -1.87 33.70 6.59
CA PHE A 67 -2.28 32.29 6.61
C PHE A 67 -2.88 31.89 7.95
N LYS A 68 -2.39 32.42 9.08
CA LYS A 68 -2.93 32.14 10.43
C LYS A 68 -4.44 32.30 10.53
N GLN A 69 -5.03 33.24 9.78
CA GLN A 69 -6.49 33.45 9.74
C GLN A 69 -7.26 32.23 9.24
N TYR A 70 -6.74 31.52 8.23
CA TYR A 70 -7.36 30.29 7.74
C TYR A 70 -7.29 29.17 8.78
N TRP A 71 -6.19 29.09 9.53
CA TRP A 71 -6.04 28.11 10.60
C TRP A 71 -6.98 28.38 11.78
N TYR A 72 -7.19 29.63 12.16
CA TYR A 72 -8.23 29.97 13.14
C TYR A 72 -9.63 29.59 12.65
N ARG A 73 -9.89 29.78 11.35
CA ARG A 73 -11.15 29.37 10.75
C ARG A 73 -11.33 27.85 10.70
N LEU A 74 -10.25 27.10 10.48
CA LEU A 74 -10.25 25.64 10.58
C LEU A 74 -10.69 25.20 11.97
N LEU A 75 -10.07 25.69 13.03
CA LEU A 75 -10.43 25.33 14.41
C LEU A 75 -11.91 25.65 14.70
N GLN A 76 -12.40 26.81 14.27
CA GLN A 76 -13.83 27.16 14.39
C GLN A 76 -14.77 26.19 13.66
N TYR A 77 -14.40 25.70 12.48
CA TYR A 77 -15.20 24.72 11.75
C TYR A 77 -15.20 23.37 12.46
N TYR A 78 -14.07 22.97 13.03
CA TYR A 78 -13.97 21.75 13.82
C TYR A 78 -14.87 21.83 15.07
N GLU A 79 -14.77 22.90 15.86
CA GLU A 79 -15.59 23.18 17.05
C GLU A 79 -17.10 23.10 16.75
N ARG A 80 -17.51 23.70 15.62
CA ARG A 80 -18.91 23.77 15.20
C ARG A 80 -19.39 22.49 14.51
N LYS A 81 -18.57 21.44 14.46
CA LYS A 81 -18.86 20.18 13.75
C LYS A 81 -19.19 20.37 12.28
N GLN A 82 -18.59 21.38 11.66
CA GLN A 82 -18.70 21.65 10.22
C GLN A 82 -17.51 20.99 9.51
N PHE A 83 -17.46 19.66 9.55
CA PHE A 83 -16.29 18.89 9.15
C PHE A 83 -15.98 19.01 7.66
N TRP A 84 -17.00 19.02 6.79
CA TRP A 84 -16.77 19.22 5.36
C TRP A 84 -16.12 20.60 5.05
N ASN A 85 -16.53 21.66 5.76
CA ASN A 85 -15.91 23.00 5.64
C ASN A 85 -14.45 22.98 6.09
N PHE A 86 -14.16 22.25 7.18
CA PHE A 86 -12.81 22.02 7.65
C PHE A 86 -11.95 21.32 6.59
N VAL A 87 -12.44 20.21 6.04
CA VAL A 87 -11.72 19.38 5.07
C VAL A 87 -11.38 20.18 3.81
N ILE A 88 -12.36 20.93 3.26
CA ILE A 88 -12.14 21.77 2.08
C ILE A 88 -11.10 22.85 2.34
N LEU A 89 -11.07 23.42 3.55
CA LEU A 89 -10.15 24.51 3.89
C LEU A 89 -8.74 24.01 4.23
N ILE A 90 -8.57 22.82 4.82
CA ILE A 90 -7.27 22.34 5.29
C ILE A 90 -6.41 21.77 4.15
N ILE A 91 -7.02 21.18 3.12
CA ILE A 91 -6.29 20.60 1.99
C ILE A 91 -5.36 21.63 1.30
N PRO A 92 -5.82 22.85 0.94
CA PRO A 92 -4.93 23.89 0.42
C PRO A 92 -3.82 24.31 1.41
N GLN A 93 -4.08 24.26 2.72
CA GLN A 93 -3.06 24.58 3.73
C GLN A 93 -1.96 23.52 3.75
N ILE A 94 -2.33 22.24 3.69
CA ILE A 94 -1.37 21.12 3.61
C ILE A 94 -0.50 21.25 2.35
N GLU A 95 -1.11 21.54 1.21
CA GLU A 95 -0.37 21.72 -0.04
C GLU A 95 0.60 22.89 0.02
N LEU A 96 0.18 24.01 0.63
CA LEU A 96 1.04 25.17 0.86
C LEU A 96 2.22 24.84 1.76
N LEU A 97 1.99 24.14 2.88
CA LEU A 97 3.05 23.69 3.78
C LEU A 97 4.06 22.81 3.05
N LEU A 98 3.59 21.82 2.30
CA LEU A 98 4.46 20.92 1.53
C LEU A 98 5.31 21.69 0.52
N ARG A 99 4.76 22.69 -0.16
CA ARG A 99 5.55 23.54 -1.07
C ARG A 99 6.60 24.36 -0.34
N PHE A 100 6.29 24.96 0.81
CA PHE A 100 7.28 25.70 1.58
C PHE A 100 8.41 24.79 2.09
N ILE A 101 8.06 23.61 2.60
CA ILE A 101 9.02 22.62 3.05
C ILE A 101 9.92 22.19 1.90
N TYR A 102 9.34 21.87 0.73
CA TYR A 102 10.06 21.49 -0.47
C TYR A 102 10.99 22.61 -0.98
N ALA A 103 10.49 23.84 -1.04
CA ALA A 103 11.23 25.03 -1.43
C ALA A 103 12.47 25.21 -0.56
N GLN A 104 12.28 25.15 0.75
CA GLN A 104 13.37 25.31 1.70
C GLN A 104 14.37 24.16 1.66
N ALA A 105 13.89 22.92 1.62
CA ALA A 105 14.75 21.74 1.56
C ALA A 105 15.67 21.78 0.34
N ASN A 106 15.13 22.18 -0.81
CA ASN A 106 15.85 22.18 -2.08
C ASN A 106 16.47 23.53 -2.46
N ASN A 107 16.28 24.58 -1.64
CA ASN A 107 16.59 25.97 -2.00
C ASN A 107 16.01 26.34 -3.39
N PHE A 108 14.74 25.98 -3.60
CA PHE A 108 14.03 26.11 -4.86
C PHE A 108 12.88 27.11 -4.75
N ASP A 109 12.72 27.98 -5.75
CA ASP A 109 11.60 28.93 -5.78
C ASP A 109 10.32 28.25 -6.31
N VAL A 110 9.37 27.99 -5.41
CA VAL A 110 8.06 27.40 -5.72
C VAL A 110 7.01 28.42 -6.17
N SER A 111 7.39 29.69 -6.37
CA SER A 111 6.49 30.72 -6.86
C SER A 111 6.01 30.41 -8.29
N ALA A 112 4.78 30.80 -8.61
CA ALA A 112 4.26 30.65 -9.96
C ALA A 112 4.94 31.67 -10.87
N LYS A 113 5.73 31.20 -11.83
CA LYS A 113 6.35 32.03 -12.87
C LYS A 113 5.57 31.89 -14.18
N LEU A 114 5.63 32.90 -15.04
CA LEU A 114 4.91 32.91 -16.32
C LEU A 114 5.42 31.87 -17.30
N ASP A 115 6.71 31.55 -17.22
CA ASP A 115 7.42 30.71 -18.19
C ASP A 115 7.77 29.31 -17.65
N GLU A 116 7.33 28.97 -16.43
CA GLU A 116 7.63 27.68 -15.80
C GLU A 116 6.35 26.90 -15.45
N TYR A 117 6.43 25.57 -15.50
CA TYR A 117 5.35 24.73 -15.00
C TYR A 117 5.23 24.85 -13.48
N TYR A 118 3.99 24.89 -13.01
CA TYR A 118 3.70 24.95 -11.60
C TYR A 118 4.07 23.65 -10.88
N ILE A 119 4.67 23.77 -9.69
CA ILE A 119 4.99 22.61 -8.86
C ILE A 119 3.71 21.97 -8.34
N THR A 120 3.46 20.77 -8.85
CA THR A 120 2.39 19.90 -8.38
C THR A 120 2.79 19.19 -7.09
N MET A 121 1.81 18.73 -6.32
CA MET A 121 2.06 17.90 -5.14
C MET A 121 2.79 16.59 -5.49
N ASP A 122 2.56 16.03 -6.68
CA ASP A 122 3.27 14.83 -7.14
C ASP A 122 4.76 15.11 -7.36
N SER A 123 5.10 16.28 -7.93
CA SER A 123 6.48 16.73 -8.15
C SER A 123 7.29 16.86 -6.85
N ILE A 124 6.64 17.20 -5.74
CA ILE A 124 7.29 17.27 -4.41
C ILE A 124 7.87 15.93 -3.97
N PHE A 125 7.28 14.82 -4.44
CA PHE A 125 7.66 13.45 -4.08
C PHE A 125 8.51 12.75 -5.16
N GLU A 126 8.91 13.47 -6.21
CA GLU A 126 9.84 12.95 -7.21
C GLU A 126 11.27 12.87 -6.65
N CYS A 127 12.07 11.94 -7.19
CA CYS A 127 13.43 11.67 -6.70
C CYS A 127 14.41 12.82 -6.95
N ASN A 128 14.15 13.60 -8.00
CA ASN A 128 15.03 14.66 -8.46
C ASN A 128 14.23 15.96 -8.57
N VAL A 129 14.89 17.07 -8.26
CA VAL A 129 14.43 18.40 -8.62
C VAL A 129 15.01 18.72 -9.98
N THR A 130 14.15 18.84 -10.98
CA THR A 130 14.53 19.28 -12.33
C THR A 130 14.36 20.78 -12.43
N THR A 131 15.46 21.49 -12.68
CA THR A 131 15.47 22.89 -13.11
C THR A 131 15.95 22.96 -14.55
N GLU A 132 15.74 24.08 -15.24
CA GLU A 132 16.19 24.26 -16.62
C GLU A 132 17.70 24.00 -16.81
N GLU A 133 18.49 24.19 -15.73
CA GLU A 133 19.95 24.13 -15.77
C GLU A 133 20.54 22.90 -15.08
N THR A 134 19.83 22.25 -14.15
CA THR A 134 20.38 21.13 -13.35
C THR A 134 19.32 20.12 -12.91
N SER A 135 19.72 18.84 -12.84
CA SER A 135 18.96 17.80 -12.12
C SER A 135 19.68 17.50 -10.81
N SER A 136 19.12 17.94 -9.69
CA SER A 136 19.64 17.65 -8.35
C SER A 136 18.77 16.62 -7.62
N LYS A 137 19.31 15.93 -6.62
CA LYS A 137 18.51 15.00 -5.80
C LYS A 137 17.55 15.79 -4.92
N ASN A 138 16.30 15.33 -4.81
CA ASN A 138 15.31 15.95 -3.94
C ASN A 138 15.69 15.75 -2.47
N LYS A 139 16.14 16.83 -1.83
CA LYS A 139 16.65 16.84 -0.46
C LYS A 139 15.57 16.55 0.57
N LEU A 140 14.30 16.89 0.27
CA LEU A 140 13.17 16.55 1.14
C LEU A 140 13.12 15.06 1.45
N ILE A 141 13.31 14.24 0.42
CA ILE A 141 13.25 12.77 0.49
C ILE A 141 14.62 12.19 0.91
N ASN A 142 15.71 12.75 0.38
CA ASN A 142 17.05 12.16 0.51
C ASN A 142 17.82 12.59 1.77
N GLU A 143 17.55 13.77 2.32
CA GLU A 143 18.26 14.34 3.48
C GLU A 143 17.45 14.27 4.79
N LYS A 144 16.33 13.54 4.79
CA LYS A 144 15.46 13.33 5.97
C LYS A 144 15.00 14.65 6.63
N VAL A 145 14.70 15.66 5.82
CA VAL A 145 14.16 16.95 6.30
C VAL A 145 12.84 16.76 7.05
N LEU A 146 12.01 15.84 6.56
CA LEU A 146 10.85 15.32 7.26
C LEU A 146 11.12 13.87 7.66
N SER A 147 10.44 13.42 8.71
CA SER A 147 10.45 12.01 9.05
C SER A 147 9.78 11.17 7.94
N GLU A 148 10.30 9.95 7.75
CA GLU A 148 9.79 9.05 6.72
C GLU A 148 8.34 8.64 6.95
N ASP A 149 7.90 8.51 8.21
CA ASP A 149 6.50 8.17 8.50
C ASP A 149 5.54 9.32 8.13
N LEU A 150 5.94 10.59 8.32
CA LEU A 150 5.14 11.75 7.93
C LEU A 150 5.04 11.87 6.41
N LEU A 151 6.15 11.62 5.71
CA LEU A 151 6.16 11.52 4.25
C LEU A 151 5.27 10.35 3.77
N SER A 152 5.33 9.21 4.44
CA SER A 152 4.51 8.03 4.13
C SER A 152 3.01 8.29 4.33
N LEU A 153 2.64 8.96 5.42
CA LEU A 153 1.25 9.37 5.69
C LEU A 153 0.75 10.35 4.63
N THR A 154 1.58 11.32 4.28
CA THR A 154 1.27 12.29 3.21
C THR A 154 1.07 11.57 1.87
N TYR A 155 1.98 10.65 1.53
CA TYR A 155 1.89 9.83 0.32
C TYR A 155 0.59 9.04 0.29
N ASP A 156 0.22 8.36 1.37
CA ASP A 156 -0.98 7.54 1.43
C ASP A 156 -2.26 8.35 1.24
N LEU A 157 -2.37 9.51 1.89
CA LEU A 157 -3.56 10.35 1.80
C LEU A 157 -3.72 11.04 0.45
N PHE A 158 -2.62 11.50 -0.16
CA PHE A 158 -2.68 12.39 -1.31
C PHE A 158 -2.24 11.77 -2.64
N ILE A 159 -1.28 10.84 -2.64
CA ILE A 159 -0.55 10.44 -3.84
C ILE A 159 -0.81 8.98 -4.22
N ALA A 160 -0.93 8.09 -3.24
CA ALA A 160 -1.04 6.65 -3.48
C ALA A 160 -2.15 6.33 -4.51
N PRO A 161 -1.83 5.64 -5.63
CA PRO A 161 -2.79 5.43 -6.73
C PRO A 161 -4.07 4.72 -6.30
N ASN A 162 -3.95 3.79 -5.35
CA ASN A 162 -5.06 3.02 -4.78
C ASN A 162 -5.55 3.59 -3.43
N GLY A 163 -5.04 4.76 -3.03
CA GLY A 163 -5.36 5.41 -1.77
C GLY A 163 -6.58 6.34 -1.84
N PRO A 164 -6.86 7.06 -0.75
CA PRO A 164 -7.89 8.09 -0.69
C PRO A 164 -7.74 9.14 -1.79
N ARG A 165 -6.51 9.60 -2.07
CA ARG A 165 -6.22 10.74 -2.96
C ARG A 165 -7.14 11.92 -2.64
N VAL A 166 -7.14 12.33 -1.37
CA VAL A 166 -8.12 13.23 -0.74
C VAL A 166 -8.31 14.50 -1.59
N ARG A 167 -7.23 15.15 -2.02
CA ARG A 167 -7.28 16.34 -2.89
C ARG A 167 -7.98 16.05 -4.22
N ASP A 168 -7.53 15.03 -4.94
CA ASP A 168 -7.96 14.77 -6.32
C ASP A 168 -9.43 14.39 -6.36
N LYS A 169 -9.84 13.42 -5.53
CA LYS A 169 -11.22 12.94 -5.56
C LYS A 169 -12.22 14.01 -5.12
N ILE A 170 -11.86 14.87 -4.16
CA ILE A 170 -12.70 16.00 -3.75
C ILE A 170 -12.75 17.06 -4.87
N SER A 171 -11.60 17.48 -5.39
CA SER A 171 -11.54 18.53 -6.43
C SER A 171 -12.16 18.12 -7.77
N HIS A 172 -12.15 16.82 -8.09
CA HIS A 172 -12.80 16.26 -9.27
C HIS A 172 -14.30 15.97 -9.09
N GLY A 173 -14.87 16.19 -7.89
CA GLY A 173 -16.27 15.91 -7.61
C GLY A 173 -16.62 14.41 -7.56
N GLU A 174 -15.61 13.56 -7.41
CA GLU A 174 -15.76 12.10 -7.31
C GLU A 174 -16.32 11.67 -5.94
N ILE A 175 -16.41 12.58 -4.96
CA ILE A 175 -16.88 12.29 -3.61
C ILE A 175 -18.12 13.13 -3.29
N ASP A 176 -19.11 12.50 -2.67
CA ASP A 176 -20.27 13.20 -2.10
C ASP A 176 -19.90 13.84 -0.77
N ILE A 177 -20.43 15.03 -0.49
CA ILE A 177 -20.07 15.82 0.71
C ILE A 177 -20.28 15.02 2.01
N ALA A 178 -21.31 14.18 2.06
CA ALA A 178 -21.58 13.32 3.21
C ALA A 178 -20.44 12.32 3.52
N LEU A 179 -19.62 11.95 2.54
CA LEU A 179 -18.47 11.06 2.71
C LEU A 179 -17.22 11.77 3.22
N ILE A 180 -17.23 13.09 3.41
CA ILE A 180 -16.13 13.86 4.02
C ILE A 180 -16.55 14.60 5.30
N ASP A 181 -17.83 14.55 5.66
CA ASP A 181 -18.39 15.26 6.81
C ASP A 181 -18.36 14.41 8.08
N TYR A 182 -17.15 14.04 8.53
CA TYR A 182 -16.95 13.22 9.72
C TYR A 182 -15.64 13.57 10.45
N PRO A 183 -15.61 13.48 11.80
CA PRO A 183 -14.51 14.00 12.61
C PRO A 183 -13.19 13.28 12.36
N GLU A 184 -13.20 11.96 12.12
CA GLU A 184 -11.97 11.17 12.00
C GLU A 184 -11.12 11.60 10.80
N LEU A 185 -11.74 12.08 9.70
CA LEU A 185 -10.99 12.66 8.58
C LEU A 185 -10.34 13.98 8.97
N CYS A 186 -11.07 14.84 9.70
CA CYS A 186 -10.53 16.09 10.20
C CYS A 186 -9.35 15.84 11.14
N ASP A 187 -9.46 14.84 12.01
CA ASP A 187 -8.40 14.46 12.95
C ASP A 187 -7.12 14.06 12.21
N ILE A 188 -7.22 13.16 11.24
CA ILE A 188 -6.07 12.72 10.44
C ILE A 188 -5.44 13.90 9.68
N LEU A 189 -6.26 14.76 9.07
CA LEU A 189 -5.76 15.91 8.30
C LEU A 189 -5.12 16.97 9.20
N LEU A 190 -5.73 17.26 10.35
CA LEU A 190 -5.16 18.16 11.35
C LEU A 190 -3.85 17.62 11.88
N TYR A 191 -3.83 16.34 12.21
CA TYR A 191 -2.66 15.63 12.70
C TYR A 191 -1.49 15.70 11.73
N LEU A 192 -1.72 15.39 10.45
CA LEU A 192 -0.73 15.56 9.40
C LEU A 192 -0.24 17.00 9.32
N SER A 193 -1.18 17.95 9.33
CA SER A 193 -0.90 19.38 9.21
C SER A 193 -0.02 19.90 10.35
N MET A 194 -0.25 19.46 11.58
CA MET A 194 0.56 19.82 12.73
C MET A 194 1.95 19.17 12.68
N GLY A 195 2.06 17.94 12.18
CA GLY A 195 3.36 17.30 11.94
C GLY A 195 4.19 18.04 10.89
N LEU A 196 3.55 18.47 9.79
CA LEU A 196 4.20 19.26 8.74
C LEU A 196 4.64 20.64 9.24
N LEU A 197 3.83 21.32 10.05
CA LEU A 197 4.19 22.62 10.63
C LEU A 197 5.43 22.53 11.52
N ASN A 198 5.47 21.53 12.40
CA ASN A 198 6.52 21.42 13.41
C ASN A 198 7.77 20.67 12.91
N PHE A 199 7.75 20.10 11.69
CA PHE A 199 8.79 19.20 11.17
C PHE A 199 9.07 17.97 12.03
N GLU A 200 8.22 17.72 13.03
CA GLU A 200 8.41 16.69 14.02
C GLU A 200 7.31 15.65 13.92
N GLN A 201 7.69 14.41 14.21
CA GLN A 201 6.78 13.33 14.51
C GLN A 201 6.08 13.65 15.83
N PRO A 202 4.75 13.83 15.87
CA PRO A 202 4.10 13.73 17.16
C PRO A 202 3.89 12.26 17.56
N PHE A 203 4.17 11.25 16.69
CA PHE A 203 3.86 9.83 16.93
C PHE A 203 4.75 8.84 16.15
N GLN A 204 4.99 7.65 16.70
CA GLN A 204 5.95 6.66 16.19
C GLN A 204 5.33 5.63 15.23
N LYS A 205 6.10 5.27 14.17
CA LYS A 205 6.01 4.04 13.37
C LYS A 205 4.78 3.90 12.45
N TYR A 206 4.49 4.93 11.64
CA TYR A 206 3.53 4.76 10.55
C TYR A 206 4.20 4.16 9.30
N GLU A 207 3.67 3.04 8.80
CA GLU A 207 4.09 2.42 7.53
C GLU A 207 2.97 2.58 6.50
N SER A 208 3.33 2.95 5.26
CA SER A 208 2.35 3.10 4.19
C SER A 208 1.45 1.86 4.05
N VAL A 209 0.14 2.07 4.00
CA VAL A 209 -0.88 1.05 3.81
C VAL A 209 -1.10 0.75 2.33
N PHE A 210 -0.83 1.73 1.45
CA PHE A 210 -1.16 1.65 0.03
C PHE A 210 0.03 1.44 -0.91
N HIS A 211 1.25 1.76 -0.47
CA HIS A 211 2.43 1.58 -1.30
C HIS A 211 2.67 0.09 -1.61
N LEU A 212 3.04 -0.20 -2.86
CA LEU A 212 3.17 -1.56 -3.38
C LEU A 212 4.14 -2.42 -2.54
N ASN A 213 5.27 -1.85 -2.09
CA ASN A 213 6.25 -2.56 -1.28
C ASN A 213 5.67 -2.98 0.09
N CYS A 214 4.97 -2.08 0.78
CA CYS A 214 4.35 -2.36 2.09
C CYS A 214 3.17 -3.34 1.94
N VAL A 215 2.36 -3.20 0.90
CA VAL A 215 1.29 -4.18 0.57
C VAL A 215 1.88 -5.56 0.31
N THR A 216 3.04 -5.64 -0.34
CA THR A 216 3.76 -6.89 -0.62
C THR A 216 4.31 -7.52 0.64
N LYS A 217 4.99 -6.76 1.51
CA LYS A 217 5.40 -7.20 2.85
C LYS A 217 4.24 -7.83 3.62
N ASN A 218 3.13 -7.10 3.74
CA ASN A 218 1.96 -7.55 4.48
C ASN A 218 1.32 -8.81 3.85
N THR A 219 1.41 -8.97 2.53
CA THR A 219 0.90 -10.16 1.84
C THR A 219 1.83 -11.36 2.04
N LEU A 220 3.15 -11.17 1.99
CA LEU A 220 4.12 -12.22 2.29
C LEU A 220 3.96 -12.73 3.73
N SER A 221 3.81 -11.83 4.71
CA SER A 221 3.55 -12.21 6.10
C SER A 221 2.24 -13.00 6.25
N ARG A 222 1.16 -12.58 5.58
CA ARG A 222 -0.12 -13.31 5.58
C ARG A 222 0.00 -14.69 4.92
N ALA A 223 0.73 -14.79 3.81
CA ALA A 223 0.96 -16.05 3.13
C ALA A 223 1.78 -17.03 4.00
N GLY A 224 2.80 -16.52 4.70
CA GLY A 224 3.58 -17.29 5.68
C GLY A 224 2.71 -17.80 6.83
N LYS A 225 1.89 -16.94 7.45
CA LYS A 225 0.97 -17.33 8.52
C LYS A 225 -0.06 -18.38 8.08
N GLU A 226 -0.63 -18.24 6.88
CA GLU A 226 -1.55 -19.25 6.34
C GLU A 226 -0.85 -20.57 6.01
N PHE A 227 0.42 -20.51 5.59
CA PHE A 227 1.24 -21.70 5.40
C PHE A 227 1.53 -22.40 6.74
N GLU A 228 1.95 -21.66 7.77
CA GLU A 228 2.21 -22.19 9.11
C GLU A 228 0.98 -22.89 9.68
N LYS A 229 -0.19 -22.24 9.61
CA LYS A 229 -1.48 -22.84 10.02
C LYS A 229 -1.78 -24.16 9.31
N LEU A 230 -1.51 -24.26 8.00
CA LEU A 230 -1.70 -25.49 7.25
C LEU A 230 -0.73 -26.57 7.73
N THR A 231 0.55 -26.24 7.90
CA THR A 231 1.57 -27.22 8.28
C THR A 231 1.41 -27.71 9.72
N GLU A 232 1.16 -26.81 10.68
CA GLU A 232 0.98 -27.16 12.10
C GLU A 232 -0.24 -28.08 12.30
N LYS A 233 -1.29 -27.87 11.51
CA LYS A 233 -2.53 -28.63 11.65
C LYS A 233 -2.48 -30.03 11.04
N TYR A 234 -1.74 -30.22 9.94
CA TYR A 234 -1.84 -31.44 9.14
C TYR A 234 -0.53 -32.19 8.92
N LEU A 235 0.62 -31.60 9.22
CA LEU A 235 1.92 -32.28 9.12
C LEU A 235 2.42 -32.69 10.50
N ARG A 236 3.04 -33.87 10.59
CA ARG A 236 3.74 -34.33 11.80
C ARG A 236 5.12 -33.67 11.87
N GLU A 237 5.66 -33.50 13.08
CA GLU A 237 6.98 -32.90 13.33
C GLU A 237 8.11 -33.55 12.49
N GLU A 238 8.05 -34.87 12.25
CA GLU A 238 9.01 -35.62 11.43
C GLU A 238 8.97 -35.27 9.92
N ASN A 239 7.87 -34.70 9.44
CA ASN A 239 7.70 -34.25 8.05
C ASN A 239 8.05 -32.77 7.87
N ILE A 240 8.28 -32.05 8.97
CA ILE A 240 8.70 -30.66 8.97
C ILE A 240 10.23 -30.70 8.99
N ASP A 241 10.82 -30.70 7.80
CA ASP A 241 12.24 -30.42 7.64
C ASP A 241 12.52 -29.06 8.32
N SER A 242 13.16 -29.12 9.49
CA SER A 242 13.00 -28.23 10.65
C SER A 242 13.65 -26.85 10.50
N SER A 243 13.60 -26.26 9.32
CA SER A 243 13.74 -24.83 9.14
C SER A 243 12.36 -24.21 9.29
N LYS A 244 12.07 -23.66 10.48
CA LYS A 244 10.99 -22.66 10.63
C LYS A 244 11.09 -21.70 9.45
N LEU A 245 9.96 -21.43 8.79
CA LEU A 245 9.91 -20.45 7.71
C LEU A 245 10.60 -19.18 8.25
N LEU A 246 11.64 -18.68 7.59
CA LEU A 246 12.40 -17.47 8.01
C LEU A 246 11.54 -16.18 7.96
N VAL A 247 10.22 -16.29 8.01
CA VAL A 247 9.26 -15.21 7.74
C VAL A 247 9.20 -14.21 8.89
N GLU A 248 9.39 -14.60 10.14
CA GLU A 248 9.38 -13.65 11.25
C GLU A 248 10.69 -12.88 11.41
N ASP A 249 11.84 -13.54 11.21
CA ASP A 249 13.17 -12.91 11.37
C ASP A 249 13.73 -12.28 10.07
N GLY A 250 13.18 -12.64 8.90
CA GLY A 250 13.72 -12.22 7.61
C GLY A 250 13.08 -10.98 7.00
N VAL A 251 11.86 -10.59 7.39
CA VAL A 251 11.16 -9.45 6.78
C VAL A 251 11.76 -8.13 7.30
N PRO A 252 12.12 -7.15 6.43
CA PRO A 252 12.73 -5.92 6.89
C PRO A 252 11.78 -5.13 7.80
N CYS A 253 12.30 -4.66 8.94
CA CYS A 253 11.55 -3.81 9.87
C CYS A 253 11.06 -2.52 9.23
N TYR A 254 11.84 -1.97 8.28
CA TYR A 254 11.54 -0.74 7.54
C TYR A 254 11.49 -1.01 6.04
N ILE A 255 10.46 -0.49 5.36
CA ILE A 255 10.23 -0.68 3.93
C ILE A 255 10.46 0.62 3.18
N LYS A 256 11.32 0.56 2.17
CA LYS A 256 11.62 1.71 1.31
C LYS A 256 10.47 1.90 0.33
N ILE A 257 9.84 3.07 0.37
CA ILE A 257 8.76 3.45 -0.56
C ILE A 257 9.15 4.61 -1.48
N PHE A 258 10.16 5.40 -1.11
CA PHE A 258 10.67 6.50 -1.92
C PHE A 258 11.95 6.11 -2.66
N ASN A 259 12.27 6.84 -3.73
CA ASN A 259 13.47 6.63 -4.56
C ASN A 259 13.60 5.21 -5.12
N ARG A 260 12.46 4.60 -5.47
CA ARG A 260 12.38 3.25 -5.99
C ARG A 260 12.53 3.22 -7.52
N PRO A 261 13.36 2.36 -8.10
CA PRO A 261 13.50 2.25 -9.55
C PRO A 261 12.17 1.92 -10.24
N LYS A 262 11.86 2.56 -11.37
CA LYS A 262 10.60 2.31 -12.10
C LYS A 262 10.38 0.82 -12.44
N LYS A 263 11.47 0.11 -12.77
CA LYS A 263 11.48 -1.33 -13.08
C LYS A 263 11.13 -2.22 -11.87
N GLU A 264 11.30 -1.74 -10.65
CA GLU A 264 10.97 -2.49 -9.43
C GLU A 264 9.48 -2.81 -9.35
N SER A 265 8.63 -1.89 -9.79
CA SER A 265 7.17 -2.04 -9.69
C SER A 265 6.65 -3.32 -10.34
N GLU A 266 7.19 -3.72 -11.51
CA GLU A 266 6.80 -4.96 -12.19
C GLU A 266 7.21 -6.19 -11.36
N ILE A 267 8.44 -6.20 -10.82
CA ILE A 267 8.99 -7.31 -10.04
C ILE A 267 8.22 -7.47 -8.72
N ILE A 268 8.04 -6.40 -7.96
CA ILE A 268 7.30 -6.43 -6.69
C ILE A 268 5.85 -6.82 -6.93
N TYR A 269 5.23 -6.36 -8.03
CA TYR A 269 3.87 -6.79 -8.38
C TYR A 269 3.78 -8.30 -8.63
N LEU A 270 4.77 -8.90 -9.29
CA LEU A 270 4.82 -10.36 -9.46
C LEU A 270 5.05 -11.09 -8.13
N VAL A 271 5.90 -10.57 -7.25
CA VAL A 271 6.08 -11.11 -5.89
C VAL A 271 4.75 -11.08 -5.13
N LEU A 272 4.05 -9.95 -5.14
CA LEU A 272 2.73 -9.78 -4.54
C LEU A 272 1.73 -10.81 -5.06
N ARG A 273 1.63 -10.98 -6.39
CA ARG A 273 0.67 -11.92 -6.99
C ARG A 273 0.99 -13.36 -6.61
N ASN A 274 2.25 -13.78 -6.70
CA ASN A 274 2.67 -15.11 -6.30
C ASN A 274 2.35 -15.38 -4.82
N ALA A 275 2.64 -14.43 -3.93
CA ALA A 275 2.33 -14.55 -2.50
C ALA A 275 0.82 -14.71 -2.25
N LYS A 276 -0.04 -13.96 -2.96
CA LYS A 276 -1.51 -14.13 -2.87
C LYS A 276 -1.97 -15.52 -3.31
N PHE A 277 -1.40 -16.06 -4.39
CA PHE A 277 -1.75 -17.38 -4.88
C PHE A 277 -1.26 -18.49 -3.94
N VAL A 278 -0.09 -18.34 -3.32
CA VAL A 278 0.35 -19.26 -2.27
C VAL A 278 -0.60 -19.20 -1.08
N GLN A 279 -0.90 -18.00 -0.57
CA GLN A 279 -1.86 -17.81 0.53
C GLN A 279 -3.21 -18.49 0.24
N THR A 280 -3.75 -18.27 -0.95
CA THR A 280 -5.03 -18.85 -1.38
C THR A 280 -4.94 -20.37 -1.49
N SER A 281 -3.84 -20.90 -2.02
CA SER A 281 -3.62 -22.35 -2.10
C SER A 281 -3.59 -22.99 -0.71
N CYS A 282 -2.89 -22.38 0.25
CA CYS A 282 -2.87 -22.85 1.64
C CYS A 282 -4.28 -22.86 2.24
N ALA A 283 -5.03 -21.76 2.11
CA ALA A 283 -6.40 -21.66 2.60
C ALA A 283 -7.33 -22.70 1.96
N ASN A 284 -7.21 -22.92 0.65
CA ASN A 284 -7.98 -23.93 -0.07
C ASN A 284 -7.68 -25.35 0.42
N TYR A 285 -6.41 -25.72 0.61
CA TYR A 285 -6.05 -27.03 1.17
C TYR A 285 -6.59 -27.20 2.58
N SER A 286 -6.41 -26.21 3.45
CA SER A 286 -6.94 -26.23 4.81
C SER A 286 -8.44 -26.47 4.82
N PHE A 287 -9.20 -25.69 4.06
CA PHE A 287 -10.66 -25.81 3.95
C PHE A 287 -11.10 -27.17 3.38
N SER A 288 -10.42 -27.63 2.33
CA SER A 288 -10.73 -28.87 1.62
C SER A 288 -10.49 -30.11 2.49
N ILE A 289 -9.42 -30.11 3.28
CA ILE A 289 -9.11 -31.16 4.24
C ILE A 289 -10.08 -31.10 5.42
N ASP A 290 -10.31 -29.92 6.00
CA ASP A 290 -11.25 -29.70 7.12
C ASP A 290 -12.65 -30.22 6.82
N THR A 291 -13.17 -29.88 5.65
CA THR A 291 -14.51 -30.30 5.21
C THR A 291 -14.60 -31.83 5.12
N ARG A 292 -13.55 -32.49 4.61
CA ARG A 292 -13.51 -33.95 4.49
C ARG A 292 -13.33 -34.64 5.84
N LEU A 293 -12.55 -34.07 6.75
CA LEU A 293 -12.40 -34.58 8.12
C LEU A 293 -13.72 -34.51 8.88
N LYS A 294 -14.43 -33.38 8.82
CA LYS A 294 -15.76 -33.24 9.44
C LYS A 294 -16.78 -34.27 8.92
N LEU A 295 -16.83 -34.48 7.61
CA LEU A 295 -17.70 -35.50 7.01
C LEU A 295 -17.27 -36.93 7.41
N LEU A 296 -15.98 -37.17 7.65
CA LEU A 296 -15.48 -38.45 8.14
C LEU A 296 -15.95 -38.70 9.59
N GLU A 297 -15.85 -37.69 10.45
CA GLU A 297 -16.33 -37.73 11.84
C GLU A 297 -17.84 -38.00 11.91
N GLN A 298 -18.62 -37.33 11.05
CA GLN A 298 -20.07 -37.52 10.91
C GLN A 298 -20.45 -38.86 10.27
N ARG A 299 -19.47 -39.67 9.85
CA ARG A 299 -19.65 -40.94 9.10
C ARG A 299 -20.37 -40.78 7.76
N GLU A 300 -20.45 -39.56 7.24
CA GLU A 300 -21.07 -39.21 5.95
C GLU A 300 -20.09 -39.33 4.77
N LEU A 301 -18.80 -39.52 5.05
CA LEU A 301 -17.79 -39.70 4.01
C LEU A 301 -17.80 -41.14 3.48
N HIS A 302 -18.19 -41.32 2.22
CA HIS A 302 -18.18 -42.62 1.54
C HIS A 302 -16.76 -43.09 1.15
N SER A 303 -16.61 -44.40 0.91
CA SER A 303 -15.31 -45.07 0.72
C SER A 303 -14.39 -44.42 -0.32
N LYS A 304 -14.92 -43.99 -1.47
CA LYS A 304 -14.11 -43.33 -2.52
C LYS A 304 -13.56 -41.98 -2.05
N ARG A 305 -14.34 -41.21 -1.31
CA ARG A 305 -13.91 -39.93 -0.73
C ARG A 305 -12.91 -40.12 0.41
N ARG A 306 -13.02 -41.20 1.20
CA ARG A 306 -12.00 -41.57 2.21
C ARG A 306 -10.63 -41.82 1.58
N ARG A 307 -10.57 -42.65 0.54
CA ARG A 307 -9.33 -42.87 -0.23
C ARG A 307 -8.76 -41.58 -0.83
N THR A 308 -9.62 -40.65 -1.20
CA THR A 308 -9.19 -39.34 -1.71
C THR A 308 -8.54 -38.52 -0.60
N LEU A 309 -9.14 -38.47 0.59
CA LEU A 309 -8.59 -37.80 1.76
C LEU A 309 -7.24 -38.40 2.18
N GLU A 310 -7.14 -39.73 2.25
CA GLU A 310 -5.89 -40.44 2.56
C GLU A 310 -4.77 -40.03 1.61
N ARG A 311 -5.03 -40.07 0.30
CA ARG A 311 -4.04 -39.65 -0.71
C ARG A 311 -3.73 -38.16 -0.66
N MET A 312 -4.70 -37.31 -0.31
CA MET A 312 -4.44 -35.87 -0.12
C MET A 312 -3.44 -35.65 1.02
N LEU A 313 -3.65 -36.32 2.15
CA LEU A 313 -2.76 -36.23 3.31
C LEU A 313 -1.38 -36.84 3.02
N GLU A 314 -1.34 -37.94 2.26
CA GLU A 314 -0.08 -38.58 1.84
C GLU A 314 0.79 -37.66 1.00
N VAL A 315 0.20 -36.88 0.09
CA VAL A 315 0.95 -36.02 -0.84
C VAL A 315 1.10 -34.57 -0.34
N LEU A 316 0.35 -34.19 0.70
CA LEU A 316 0.42 -32.85 1.30
C LEU A 316 1.84 -32.39 1.65
N PRO A 317 2.74 -33.24 2.23
CA PRO A 317 4.12 -32.83 2.51
C PRO A 317 4.86 -32.30 1.27
N ASN A 318 4.71 -32.96 0.12
CA ASN A 318 5.36 -32.55 -1.13
C ASN A 318 4.85 -31.19 -1.62
N ILE A 319 3.53 -30.97 -1.49
CA ILE A 319 2.89 -29.70 -1.85
C ILE A 319 3.38 -28.60 -0.91
N CYS A 320 3.38 -28.85 0.40
CA CYS A 320 3.88 -27.89 1.39
C CYS A 320 5.35 -27.56 1.16
N ASN A 321 6.21 -28.53 0.83
CA ASN A 321 7.61 -28.27 0.50
C ASN A 321 7.76 -27.37 -0.72
N ALA A 322 6.97 -27.58 -1.78
CA ALA A 322 6.99 -26.70 -2.94
C ALA A 322 6.50 -25.28 -2.61
N LEU A 323 5.41 -25.14 -1.86
CA LEU A 323 4.88 -23.85 -1.43
C LEU A 323 5.84 -23.11 -0.50
N ARG A 324 6.51 -23.84 0.41
CA ARG A 324 7.58 -23.34 1.28
C ARG A 324 8.71 -22.75 0.45
N ASP A 325 9.25 -23.53 -0.49
CA ASP A 325 10.35 -23.07 -1.32
C ASP A 325 9.98 -21.85 -2.17
N ILE A 326 8.74 -21.79 -2.68
CA ILE A 326 8.22 -20.60 -3.36
C ILE A 326 8.25 -19.40 -2.40
N LEU A 327 7.67 -19.52 -1.21
CA LEU A 327 7.64 -18.43 -0.23
C LEU A 327 9.04 -17.97 0.18
N THR A 328 9.97 -18.91 0.40
CA THR A 328 11.36 -18.60 0.72
C THR A 328 12.02 -17.81 -0.41
N CYS A 329 11.90 -18.25 -1.66
CA CYS A 329 12.43 -17.50 -2.80
C CYS A 329 11.81 -16.10 -2.89
N LEU A 330 10.49 -15.96 -2.71
CA LEU A 330 9.81 -14.66 -2.75
C LEU A 330 10.28 -13.73 -1.63
N LEU A 331 10.48 -14.27 -0.42
CA LEU A 331 10.98 -13.52 0.72
C LEU A 331 12.42 -13.05 0.48
N CYS A 332 13.32 -13.94 0.06
CA CYS A 332 14.70 -13.58 -0.29
C CYS A 332 14.74 -12.46 -1.33
N ILE A 333 13.95 -12.60 -2.41
CA ILE A 333 13.82 -11.56 -3.45
C ILE A 333 13.36 -10.24 -2.82
N PHE A 334 12.29 -10.25 -2.03
CA PHE A 334 11.76 -9.04 -1.42
C PHE A 334 12.78 -8.35 -0.51
N VAL A 335 13.41 -9.10 0.41
CA VAL A 335 14.42 -8.59 1.35
C VAL A 335 15.59 -7.98 0.62
N LYS A 336 16.11 -8.67 -0.40
CA LYS A 336 17.23 -8.19 -1.18
C LYS A 336 16.87 -6.91 -1.94
N LEU A 337 15.67 -6.81 -2.52
CA LEU A 337 15.21 -5.59 -3.18
C LEU A 337 15.06 -4.41 -2.22
N GLN A 338 14.71 -4.64 -0.95
CA GLN A 338 14.65 -3.56 0.05
C GLN A 338 16.04 -3.09 0.50
N THR A 339 17.06 -3.93 0.38
CA THR A 339 18.41 -3.65 0.89
C THR A 339 19.39 -3.20 -0.20
N ASP A 340 19.22 -3.66 -1.43
CA ASP A 340 20.20 -3.51 -2.51
C ASP A 340 19.54 -3.17 -3.86
N ASP A 341 19.72 -1.92 -4.30
CA ASP A 341 19.19 -1.42 -5.57
C ASP A 341 20.07 -1.79 -6.78
N SER A 342 21.25 -2.37 -6.57
CA SER A 342 22.19 -2.73 -7.66
C SER A 342 21.64 -3.81 -8.58
N ILE A 343 20.67 -4.60 -8.12
CA ILE A 343 19.95 -5.60 -8.93
C ILE A 343 19.37 -4.97 -10.20
N PHE A 344 18.91 -3.72 -10.12
CA PHE A 344 18.32 -3.03 -11.27
C PHE A 344 19.34 -2.45 -12.24
N GLN A 345 20.61 -2.41 -11.86
CA GLN A 345 21.72 -1.99 -12.72
C GLN A 345 22.18 -3.14 -13.64
N ASN A 346 22.01 -4.39 -13.21
CA ASN A 346 22.32 -5.56 -14.02
C ASN A 346 21.09 -6.05 -14.80
N GLU A 347 21.07 -5.74 -16.11
CA GLU A 347 19.94 -6.05 -16.98
C GLU A 347 19.68 -7.56 -17.13
N GLU A 348 20.73 -8.37 -17.18
CA GLU A 348 20.60 -9.83 -17.33
C GLU A 348 20.04 -10.50 -16.06
N VAL A 349 20.45 -10.03 -14.88
CA VAL A 349 19.89 -10.48 -13.60
C VAL A 349 18.42 -10.09 -13.49
N SER A 350 18.08 -8.84 -13.83
CA SER A 350 16.70 -8.36 -13.82
C SER A 350 15.79 -9.16 -14.77
N LYS A 351 16.26 -9.45 -15.99
CA LYS A 351 15.54 -10.31 -16.96
C LYS A 351 15.36 -11.74 -16.46
N THR A 352 16.41 -12.32 -15.87
CA THR A 352 16.38 -13.69 -15.34
C THR A 352 15.41 -13.81 -14.16
N LEU A 353 15.46 -12.84 -13.23
CA LEU A 353 14.52 -12.73 -12.12
C LEU A 353 13.07 -12.58 -12.61
N LEU A 354 12.83 -11.73 -13.61
CA LEU A 354 11.51 -11.54 -14.18
C LEU A 354 10.98 -12.83 -14.83
N ARG A 355 11.84 -13.57 -15.52
CA ARG A 355 11.51 -14.88 -16.10
C ARG A 355 11.15 -15.89 -15.01
N PHE A 356 11.98 -16.00 -13.97
CA PHE A 356 11.69 -16.84 -12.80
C PHE A 356 10.32 -16.53 -12.21
N LEU A 357 10.04 -15.26 -11.89
CA LEU A 357 8.78 -14.84 -11.29
C LEU A 357 7.55 -15.08 -12.18
N LYS A 358 7.69 -14.91 -13.50
CA LYS A 358 6.61 -15.20 -14.48
C LYS A 358 6.32 -16.70 -14.59
N HIS A 359 7.35 -17.56 -14.57
CA HIS A 359 7.15 -19.01 -14.51
C HIS A 359 6.53 -19.45 -13.18
N THR A 360 7.03 -18.92 -12.06
CA THR A 360 6.47 -19.17 -10.73
C THR A 360 5.02 -18.71 -10.64
N LEU A 361 4.67 -17.58 -11.25
CA LEU A 361 3.29 -17.07 -11.32
C LEU A 361 2.35 -18.09 -11.99
N LYS A 362 2.75 -18.62 -13.15
CA LYS A 362 1.97 -19.65 -13.84
C LYS A 362 1.80 -20.91 -12.98
N LEU A 363 2.81 -21.28 -12.20
CA LEU A 363 2.72 -22.43 -11.29
C LEU A 363 1.79 -22.16 -10.11
N THR A 364 1.92 -21.01 -9.44
CA THR A 364 1.10 -20.64 -8.28
C THR A 364 -0.37 -20.41 -8.64
N GLU A 365 -0.66 -19.85 -9.82
CA GLU A 365 -2.01 -19.80 -10.40
C GLU A 365 -2.62 -21.20 -10.55
N ASN A 366 -1.84 -22.16 -11.05
CA ASN A 366 -2.31 -23.54 -11.21
C ASN A 366 -2.45 -24.27 -9.86
N PHE A 367 -1.56 -24.03 -8.89
CA PHE A 367 -1.75 -24.54 -7.52
C PHE A 367 -3.07 -24.04 -6.93
N THR A 368 -3.39 -22.76 -7.13
CA THR A 368 -4.66 -22.18 -6.66
C THR A 368 -5.86 -22.81 -7.36
N LYS A 369 -5.78 -23.00 -8.68
CA LYS A 369 -6.81 -23.67 -9.47
C LYS A 369 -7.06 -25.09 -8.97
N TYR A 370 -6.02 -25.90 -8.81
CA TYR A 370 -6.16 -27.33 -8.47
C TYR A 370 -6.51 -27.57 -7.00
N SER A 371 -6.13 -26.65 -6.10
CA SER A 371 -6.51 -26.71 -4.68
C SER A 371 -7.97 -26.31 -4.44
N ASN A 372 -8.60 -25.58 -5.37
CA ASN A 372 -9.98 -25.17 -5.24
C ASN A 372 -10.93 -26.38 -5.11
N GLU A 373 -11.88 -26.31 -4.18
CA GLU A 373 -12.84 -27.38 -3.90
C GLU A 373 -13.62 -27.86 -5.13
N SER A 374 -13.91 -26.96 -6.06
CA SER A 374 -14.68 -27.24 -7.28
C SER A 374 -13.87 -27.97 -8.34
N SER A 375 -12.53 -27.91 -8.28
CA SER A 375 -11.68 -28.39 -9.37
C SER A 375 -11.52 -29.91 -9.38
N ASN A 376 -11.68 -30.62 -8.25
CA ASN A 376 -11.42 -32.07 -8.10
C ASN A 376 -10.08 -32.59 -8.69
N GLU A 377 -9.15 -31.70 -9.04
CA GLU A 377 -7.91 -31.98 -9.78
C GLU A 377 -6.66 -31.81 -8.91
N TRP A 378 -6.80 -31.85 -7.58
CA TRP A 378 -5.73 -31.62 -6.62
C TRP A 378 -4.48 -32.50 -6.88
N ILE A 379 -4.65 -33.70 -7.46
CA ILE A 379 -3.53 -34.59 -7.81
C ILE A 379 -2.60 -34.00 -8.89
N LYS A 380 -3.09 -33.06 -9.71
CA LYS A 380 -2.25 -32.34 -10.68
C LYS A 380 -1.25 -31.41 -9.98
N ALA A 381 -1.50 -30.99 -8.73
CA ALA A 381 -0.58 -30.18 -7.95
C ALA A 381 0.74 -30.90 -7.67
N VAL A 382 0.73 -32.24 -7.61
CA VAL A 382 1.94 -33.05 -7.42
C VAL A 382 2.92 -32.86 -8.58
N GLN A 383 2.41 -32.79 -9.80
CA GLN A 383 3.22 -32.52 -10.99
C GLN A 383 3.79 -31.09 -10.96
N LEU A 384 3.08 -30.13 -10.35
CA LEU A 384 3.56 -28.77 -10.20
C LEU A 384 4.74 -28.68 -9.23
N CYS A 385 4.81 -29.55 -8.22
CA CYS A 385 5.92 -29.60 -7.27
C CYS A 385 7.24 -29.84 -8.01
N LYS A 386 7.30 -30.89 -8.86
CA LYS A 386 8.47 -31.19 -9.68
C LYS A 386 8.80 -30.05 -10.65
N LYS A 387 7.78 -29.50 -11.34
CA LYS A 387 7.97 -28.37 -12.25
C LYS A 387 8.54 -27.13 -11.57
N PHE A 388 8.17 -26.89 -10.31
CA PHE A 388 8.73 -25.78 -9.57
C PHE A 388 10.21 -26.01 -9.24
N THR A 389 10.59 -27.23 -8.84
CA THR A 389 12.02 -27.59 -8.66
C THR A 389 12.82 -27.31 -9.94
N ASP A 390 12.32 -27.73 -11.10
CA ASP A 390 12.98 -27.49 -12.38
C ASP A 390 13.11 -25.98 -12.69
N VAL A 391 12.04 -25.20 -12.45
CA VAL A 391 12.04 -23.73 -12.65
C VAL A 391 13.03 -23.04 -11.71
N LYS A 392 13.09 -23.46 -10.44
CA LYS A 392 14.04 -22.92 -9.45
C LYS A 392 15.48 -23.19 -9.87
N LEU A 393 15.80 -24.42 -10.26
CA LEU A 393 17.16 -24.78 -10.72
C LEU A 393 17.58 -24.02 -11.99
N LEU A 394 16.64 -23.78 -12.91
CA LEU A 394 16.96 -23.18 -14.20
C LEU A 394 17.01 -21.65 -14.18
N TYR A 395 16.20 -21.00 -13.34
CA TYR A 395 16.00 -19.55 -13.44
C TYR A 395 16.18 -18.78 -12.13
N PHE A 396 16.24 -19.42 -10.96
CA PHE A 396 16.45 -18.69 -9.71
C PHE A 396 17.92 -18.24 -9.62
N PRO A 397 18.20 -16.92 -9.57
CA PRO A 397 19.58 -16.43 -9.58
C PRO A 397 20.20 -16.53 -8.17
N THR A 398 20.62 -17.73 -7.77
CA THR A 398 21.15 -18.06 -6.43
C THR A 398 22.35 -17.22 -6.00
N GLU A 399 23.15 -16.73 -6.94
CA GLU A 399 24.31 -15.87 -6.64
C GLU A 399 23.90 -14.49 -6.10
N TYR A 400 22.63 -14.11 -6.26
CA TYR A 400 22.10 -12.79 -5.92
C TYR A 400 21.08 -12.80 -4.76
N PHE A 401 20.49 -13.95 -4.41
CA PHE A 401 19.32 -14.06 -3.51
C PHE A 401 19.35 -15.23 -2.53
#